data_AF-A0A959DKB6-F1
#
_entry.id   AF-A0A959DKB6-F1
#
_cell.length_a   1.000
_cell.length_b   1.000
_cell.length_c   1.000
_cell.angle_alpha   90.00
_cell.angle_beta   90.00
_cell.angle_gamma   90.00
#
_symmetry.space_group_name_H-M   'P 1'
#
loop_
_entity.id
_entity.type
_entity.pdbx_description
1 polymer ?
#
loop_
_entity_poly.entity_id
_entity_poly.type
_entity_poly.pdbx_seq_one_letter_code
_entity_poly.pdbx_strand_id
1 'polypeptide(L)'
;GMASLIFAVLSARPKVTTLNREGAPMEEIRRNVVFFGNFVHLRPDQFEQAMEEVFNDSELLYGNMVRDLYYLGKVLDKKYRYLSISYNIFMVGFIATVGTFLIALFS
;
A
#
# COMPACT_ATOMS: atom_id res chain seq x y z
N GLY A 1 10.61 -10.08 21.11
CA GLY A 1 10.61 -8.65 21.42
C GLY A 1 11.07 -7.81 20.25
N MET A 2 12.38 -7.57 20.12
CA MET A 2 12.94 -6.61 19.14
C MET A 2 12.69 -6.97 17.67
N ALA A 3 12.74 -8.25 17.29
CA ALA A 3 12.46 -8.66 15.90
C ALA A 3 11.04 -8.28 15.45
N SER A 4 10.01 -8.52 16.28
CA SER A 4 8.62 -8.13 15.97
C SER A 4 8.45 -6.62 15.90
N LEU A 5 9.11 -5.86 16.77
CA LEU A 5 9.09 -4.40 16.72
C LEU A 5 9.72 -3.88 15.43
N ILE A 6 10.83 -4.48 14.98
CA ILE A 6 11.46 -4.17 13.69
C ILE A 6 10.49 -4.48 12.53
N PHE A 7 9.79 -5.61 12.54
CA PHE A 7 8.80 -5.96 11.52
C PHE A 7 7.54 -5.08 11.57
N ALA A 8 7.08 -4.67 12.76
CA ALA A 8 5.97 -3.72 12.92
C ALA A 8 6.34 -2.34 12.37
N VAL A 9 7.55 -1.85 12.67
CA VAL A 9 8.09 -0.59 12.12
C VAL A 9 8.27 -0.68 10.60
N LEU A 10 8.76 -1.81 10.08
CA LEU A 10 8.86 -2.05 8.63
C LEU A 10 7.48 -2.09 7.95
N SER A 11 6.45 -2.62 8.62
CA SER A 11 5.07 -2.65 8.10
C SER A 11 4.42 -1.25 8.09
N ALA A 12 4.79 -0.40 9.05
CA ALA A 12 4.34 0.99 9.12
C ALA A 12 5.13 1.91 8.17
N ARG A 13 6.30 1.47 7.65
CA ARG A 13 7.12 2.26 6.74
C ARG A 13 6.39 2.43 5.40
N PRO A 14 5.99 3.65 5.02
CA PRO A 14 5.19 3.87 3.82
C PRO A 14 6.03 3.52 2.59
N LYS A 15 5.58 2.53 1.82
CA LYS A 15 6.16 2.20 0.53
C LYS A 15 5.28 2.81 -0.56
N VAL A 16 5.63 4.01 -0.99
CA VAL A 16 5.03 4.66 -2.17
C VAL A 16 5.32 3.78 -3.37
N THR A 17 4.29 3.10 -3.86
CA THR A 17 4.37 2.29 -5.07
C THR A 17 4.02 3.24 -6.22
N THR A 18 5.03 3.88 -6.79
CA THR A 18 4.90 4.76 -7.94
C THR A 18 4.69 3.89 -9.19
N LEU A 19 3.54 4.02 -9.86
CA LEU A 19 3.25 3.22 -11.07
C LEU A 19 3.77 3.89 -12.35
N ASN A 20 3.87 5.22 -12.39
CA ASN A 20 4.33 5.94 -13.57
C ASN A 20 5.79 6.37 -13.47
N ARG A 21 6.51 6.17 -14.57
CA ARG A 21 7.83 6.77 -14.84
C ARG A 21 7.64 8.25 -15.16
N GLU A 22 8.58 9.09 -14.73
CA GLU A 22 8.70 10.46 -15.24
C GLU A 22 8.73 10.41 -16.78
N GLY A 23 7.79 11.11 -17.43
CA GLY A 23 7.69 11.18 -18.90
C GLY A 23 6.61 10.31 -19.56
N ALA A 24 5.64 9.75 -18.82
CA ALA A 24 4.52 9.01 -19.42
C ALA A 24 3.65 9.91 -20.34
N PRO A 25 3.16 9.39 -21.49
CA PRO A 25 2.26 10.13 -22.39
C PRO A 25 0.98 10.59 -21.69
N MET A 26 0.43 11.73 -22.10
CA MET A 26 -0.76 12.32 -21.48
C MET A 26 -1.99 11.38 -21.53
N GLU A 27 -2.16 10.59 -22.59
CA GLU A 27 -3.19 9.55 -22.67
C GLU A 27 -3.05 8.44 -21.61
N GLU A 28 -1.83 8.12 -21.19
CA GLU A 28 -1.58 7.12 -20.17
C GLU A 28 -1.87 7.67 -18.77
N ILE A 29 -1.54 8.95 -18.55
CA ILE A 29 -1.89 9.69 -17.33
C ILE A 29 -3.41 9.78 -17.18
N ARG A 30 -4.13 10.17 -18.24
CA ARG A 30 -5.61 10.28 -18.25
C ARG A 30 -6.30 8.97 -17.92
N ARG A 31 -5.76 7.85 -18.40
CA ARG A 31 -6.33 6.53 -18.17
C ARG A 31 -6.34 6.15 -16.69
N ASN A 32 -5.42 6.63 -15.86
CA ASN A 32 -5.32 6.30 -14.44
C ASN A 32 -5.09 7.56 -13.57
N VAL A 33 -5.73 8.69 -13.90
CA VAL A 33 -5.50 9.96 -13.18
C VAL A 33 -5.99 9.89 -11.73
N VAL A 34 -7.05 9.13 -11.45
CA VAL A 34 -7.64 9.01 -10.10
C VAL A 34 -6.73 8.18 -9.17
N PHE A 35 -5.82 7.39 -9.72
CA PHE A 35 -4.93 6.55 -8.93
C PHE A 35 -3.90 7.38 -8.15
N PHE A 36 -3.82 7.17 -6.84
CA PHE A 36 -2.92 7.88 -5.93
C PHE A 36 -1.45 7.92 -6.37
N GLY A 37 -0.93 6.80 -6.90
CA GLY A 37 0.46 6.76 -7.36
C GLY A 37 0.74 7.61 -8.61
N ASN A 38 -0.29 8.07 -9.32
CA ASN A 38 -0.18 8.87 -10.54
C ASN A 38 -0.43 10.36 -10.28
N PHE A 39 -1.52 10.73 -9.60
CA PHE A 39 -1.80 12.17 -9.40
C PHE A 39 -0.84 12.86 -8.44
N VAL A 40 -0.19 12.14 -7.52
CA VAL A 40 0.72 12.75 -6.53
C VAL A 40 1.94 13.43 -7.17
N HIS A 41 2.22 13.13 -8.45
CA HIS A 41 3.30 13.73 -9.24
C HIS A 41 2.80 14.80 -10.24
N LEU A 42 1.49 15.06 -10.30
CA LEU A 42 0.92 16.07 -11.19
C LEU A 42 0.92 17.44 -10.51
N ARG A 43 1.12 18.49 -11.31
CA ARG A 43 0.85 19.86 -10.86
C ARG A 43 -0.67 20.08 -10.76
N PRO A 44 -1.15 20.99 -9.89
CA PRO A 44 -2.59 21.20 -9.67
C PRO A 44 -3.38 21.48 -10.97
N ASP A 45 -2.82 22.30 -11.86
CA ASP A 45 -3.38 22.64 -13.18
C ASP A 45 -3.54 21.42 -14.09
N GLN A 46 -2.56 20.50 -14.07
CA GLN A 46 -2.59 19.29 -14.87
C GLN A 46 -3.60 18.27 -14.32
N PHE A 47 -3.74 18.22 -12.99
CA PHE A 47 -4.73 17.37 -12.35
C PHE A 47 -6.15 17.85 -12.64
N GLU A 48 -6.40 19.16 -12.56
CA GLU A 48 -7.72 19.75 -12.82
C GLU A 48 -8.18 19.49 -14.27
N GLN A 49 -7.31 19.75 -15.26
CA GLN A 49 -7.61 19.45 -16.67
C GLN A 49 -7.89 17.97 -16.92
N ALA A 50 -7.05 17.08 -16.37
CA ALA A 50 -7.23 15.65 -16.55
C ALA A 50 -8.51 15.14 -15.86
N MET A 51 -8.91 15.73 -14.73
CA MET A 51 -10.15 15.38 -14.04
C MET A 51 -11.39 15.90 -14.76
N GLU A 52 -11.37 17.11 -15.32
CA GLU A 52 -12.47 17.67 -16.08
C GLU A 52 -12.82 16.78 -17.29
N GLU A 53 -11.81 16.24 -17.97
CA GLU A 53 -12.00 15.32 -19.08
C GLU A 53 -12.52 13.95 -18.64
N VAL A 54 -12.06 13.43 -17.49
CA VAL A 54 -12.58 12.19 -16.92
C VAL A 54 -14.04 12.36 -16.48
N PHE A 55 -14.45 13.53 -16.00
CA PHE A 55 -15.86 13.79 -15.69
C PHE A 55 -16.74 13.90 -16.94
N ASN A 56 -16.19 14.40 -18.05
CA ASN A 56 -16.90 14.51 -19.32
C ASN A 56 -17.05 13.17 -20.06
N ASP A 57 -16.27 12.14 -19.69
CA ASP A 57 -16.34 10.81 -20.28
C ASP A 57 -16.64 9.75 -19.21
N SER A 58 -17.89 9.27 -19.22
CA SER A 58 -18.37 8.28 -18.25
C SER A 58 -17.61 6.95 -18.34
N GLU A 59 -17.20 6.52 -19.53
CA GLU A 59 -16.47 5.26 -19.72
C GLU A 59 -15.06 5.36 -19.14
N LEU A 60 -14.39 6.51 -19.34
CA LEU A 60 -13.10 6.80 -18.71
C LEU A 60 -13.22 6.90 -17.19
N LEU A 61 -14.29 7.49 -16.67
CA LEU A 61 -14.55 7.59 -15.22
C LEU A 61 -14.67 6.21 -14.58
N TYR A 62 -15.58 5.36 -15.10
CA TYR A 62 -15.74 3.99 -14.60
C TYR A 62 -14.44 3.19 -14.74
N GLY A 63 -13.75 3.31 -15.87
CA GLY A 63 -12.48 2.65 -16.10
C GLY A 63 -11.39 3.05 -15.10
N ASN A 64 -11.31 4.34 -14.75
CA ASN A 64 -10.39 4.88 -13.75
C ASN A 64 -10.72 4.32 -12.35
N MET A 65 -11.99 4.33 -11.94
CA MET A 65 -12.43 3.85 -10.63
C MET A 65 -12.16 2.34 -10.45
N VAL A 66 -12.47 1.53 -11.45
CA VAL A 66 -12.23 0.07 -11.40
C VAL A 66 -10.74 -0.23 -11.24
N ARG A 67 -9.88 0.49 -11.96
CA ARG A 67 -8.42 0.33 -11.84
C ARG A 67 -7.90 0.82 -10.51
N ASP A 68 -8.37 1.95 -10.01
CA ASP A 68 -8.00 2.45 -8.67
C ASP A 68 -8.35 1.41 -7.59
N LEU A 69 -9.57 0.88 -7.59
CA LEU A 69 -9.99 -0.17 -6.66
C LEU A 69 -9.11 -1.44 -6.75
N TYR A 70 -8.79 -1.89 -7.97
CA TYR A 70 -7.92 -3.05 -8.17
C TYR A 70 -6.52 -2.84 -7.58
N TYR A 71 -5.91 -1.68 -7.86
CA TYR A 71 -4.57 -1.39 -7.35
C TYR A 71 -4.57 -1.10 -5.85
N LEU A 72 -5.61 -0.45 -5.33
CA LEU A 72 -5.81 -0.26 -3.91
C LEU A 72 -5.85 -1.61 -3.20
N GLY A 73 -6.63 -2.57 -3.71
CA GLY A 73 -6.69 -3.95 -3.22
C GLY A 73 -5.32 -4.63 -3.21
N LYS A 74 -4.55 -4.51 -4.30
CA LYS A 74 -3.20 -5.08 -4.41
C LYS A 74 -2.21 -4.48 -3.41
N VAL A 75 -2.27 -3.17 -3.16
CA VAL A 75 -1.44 -2.51 -2.15
C VAL A 75 -1.84 -2.96 -0.75
N LEU A 76 -3.14 -3.13 -0.51
CA LEU A 76 -3.68 -3.61 0.76
C LEU A 76 -3.22 -5.03 1.06
N ASP A 77 -3.35 -5.96 0.11
CA ASP A 77 -2.86 -7.34 0.23
C ASP A 77 -1.40 -7.39 0.68
N LYS A 78 -0.56 -6.58 0.04
CA LYS A 78 0.86 -6.49 0.39
C LYS A 78 1.09 -5.98 1.82
N LYS A 79 0.34 -4.96 2.26
CA LYS A 79 0.40 -4.44 3.65
C LYS A 79 -0.03 -5.50 4.65
N TYR A 80 -1.14 -6.18 4.39
CA TYR A 80 -1.65 -7.27 5.23
C TYR A 80 -0.67 -8.44 5.32
N ARG A 81 0.00 -8.80 4.23
CA ARG A 81 1.01 -9.85 4.23
C ARG A 81 2.20 -9.52 5.14
N TYR A 82 2.70 -8.29 5.08
CA TYR A 82 3.78 -7.86 5.99
C TYR A 82 3.33 -7.85 7.46
N LEU A 83 2.10 -7.40 7.72
CA LEU A 83 1.53 -7.40 9.06
C LEU A 83 1.39 -8.83 9.61
N SER A 84 0.91 -9.76 8.79
CA SER A 84 0.77 -11.19 9.15
C SER A 84 2.12 -11.84 9.47
N ILE A 85 3.17 -11.55 8.69
CA ILE A 85 4.53 -12.03 8.97
C ILE A 85 5.05 -11.47 10.31
N SER A 86 4.86 -10.16 10.56
CA SER A 86 5.23 -9.52 11.82
C SER A 86 4.56 -10.19 13.02
N TYR A 87 3.25 -10.47 12.88
CA TYR A 87 2.45 -11.12 13.91
C TYR A 87 2.93 -12.54 14.21
N ASN A 88 3.19 -13.35 13.19
CA ASN A 88 3.71 -14.71 13.38
C ASN A 88 5.07 -14.72 14.09
N ILE A 89 5.98 -13.81 13.72
CA ILE A 89 7.29 -13.69 14.39
C ILE A 89 7.13 -13.25 15.84
N PHE A 90 6.20 -12.32 16.12
CA PHE A 90 5.89 -11.91 17.49
C PHE A 90 5.36 -13.08 18.32
N MET A 91 4.39 -13.81 17.78
CA MET A 91 3.71 -14.90 18.47
C MET A 91 4.69 -16.02 18.84
N VAL A 92 5.55 -16.45 17.91
CA VAL A 92 6.58 -17.46 18.18
C VAL A 92 7.54 -16.99 19.29
N GLY A 93 8.01 -15.75 19.21
CA GLY A 93 8.90 -15.20 20.23
C GLY A 93 8.24 -15.05 21.61
N PHE A 94 6.95 -14.71 21.64
CA PHE A 94 6.17 -14.60 22.87
C PHE A 94 6.01 -15.97 23.54
N ILE A 95 5.61 -17.00 22.77
CA ILE A 95 5.45 -18.37 23.28
C ILE A 95 6.78 -18.92 23.80
N ALA A 96 7.89 -18.71 23.09
CA ALA A 96 9.21 -19.15 23.54
C ALA A 96 9.64 -18.49 24.86
N THR A 97 9.35 -17.18 25.01
CA THR A 97 9.66 -16.43 26.24
C THR A 97 8.85 -16.95 27.42
N VAL A 98 7.53 -17.11 27.24
CA VAL A 98 6.63 -17.65 28.26
C VAL A 98 7.03 -19.08 28.62
N GLY A 99 7.32 -19.93 27.63
CA GLY A 99 7.76 -21.31 27.85
C GLY A 99 9.06 -21.40 28.65
N THR A 100 10.05 -20.57 28.32
CA THR A 100 11.33 -20.52 29.06
C THR A 100 11.13 -20.04 30.49
N PHE A 101 10.28 -19.04 30.70
CA PHE A 101 9.96 -18.54 32.04
C PHE A 101 9.27 -19.60 32.90
N LEU A 102 8.31 -20.36 32.33
CA LEU A 102 7.65 -21.46 33.05
C LEU A 102 8.64 -22.57 33.39
N ILE A 103 9.50 -22.99 32.46
CA ILE A 103 10.52 -24.01 32.74
C ILE A 103 11.47 -23.53 33.85
N ALA A 104 11.91 -22.28 33.83
CA ALA A 104 12.79 -21.73 34.87
C ALA A 104 12.11 -21.57 36.24
N LEU A 105 10.78 -21.48 36.29
CA LEU A 105 10.00 -21.33 37.52
C LEU A 105 9.62 -22.69 38.14
N PHE A 106 9.46 -23.72 37.32
CA PHE A 106 9.19 -25.10 37.75
C PHE A 106 10.44 -26.00 37.85
N SER A 107 11.60 -25.51 37.41
CA SER A 107 12.93 -26.11 37.66
C SER A 107 13.56 -25.52 38.91
#